data_AF-A0A9D4IN22-F1
#
_entry.id   AF-A0A9D4IN22-F1
#
_cell.length_a   1.000
_cell.length_b   1.000
_cell.length_c   1.000
_cell.angle_alpha   90.00
_cell.angle_beta   90.00
_cell.angle_gamma   90.00
#
_symmetry.space_group_name_H-M   'P 1'
#
loop_
_entity.id
_entity.type
_entity.pdbx_description
1 polymer ?
#
loop_
_entity_poly.entity_id
_entity_poly.type
_entity_poly.pdbx_seq_one_letter_code
_entity_poly.pdbx_strand_id
1 'polypeptide(L)'
;MKDVVCEKAERKKSRSESKPGVIIAKMKSFEDKRKVMFEKKSLKNHSIYSNVFIQHDQAQADRVLANNFRAILGAIKSHGLTVRGSRIVPRGSSERADSPRDRASGDGNRNSGSGNRDNRYDNRQSGSRDGSPRRDQDML
;
A
#
# COMPACT_ATOMS: atom_id res chain seq x y z
N MET A 1 -18.80 -33.67 6.32
CA MET A 1 -18.12 -32.44 6.80
C MET A 1 -17.33 -32.82 8.03
N LYS A 2 -16.04 -32.48 8.13
CA LYS A 2 -15.34 -32.61 9.42
C LYS A 2 -15.84 -31.47 10.31
N ASP A 3 -16.31 -31.79 11.51
CA ASP A 3 -16.87 -30.80 12.42
C ASP A 3 -15.83 -29.73 12.77
N VAL A 4 -16.23 -28.46 12.67
CA VAL A 4 -15.43 -27.32 13.11
C VAL A 4 -15.54 -27.26 14.63
N VAL A 5 -14.40 -27.33 15.33
CA VAL A 5 -14.39 -27.28 16.79
C VAL A 5 -14.06 -25.86 17.27
N CYS A 6 -15.07 -25.20 17.84
CA CYS A 6 -14.91 -23.94 18.57
C CYS A 6 -14.49 -24.22 20.02
N GLU A 7 -13.40 -23.61 20.47
CA GLU A 7 -12.90 -23.74 21.85
C GLU A 7 -13.69 -22.84 22.80
N LYS A 8 -13.89 -21.59 22.40
CA LYS A 8 -14.61 -20.58 23.21
C LYS A 8 -15.27 -19.56 22.31
N ALA A 9 -16.47 -19.12 22.66
CA ALA A 9 -17.12 -17.97 22.04
C ALA A 9 -17.65 -17.02 23.12
N GLU A 10 -17.36 -15.73 23.00
CA GLU A 10 -17.81 -14.71 23.94
C GLU A 10 -18.40 -13.50 23.20
N ARG A 11 -19.50 -12.95 23.75
CA ARG A 11 -20.11 -11.74 23.20
C ARG A 11 -19.53 -10.52 23.90
N LYS A 12 -18.85 -9.67 23.14
CA LYS A 12 -18.41 -8.35 23.58
C LYS A 12 -19.51 -7.33 23.29
N LYS A 13 -20.10 -6.78 24.37
CA LYS A 13 -21.14 -5.76 24.25
C LYS A 13 -20.61 -4.55 23.46
N SER A 14 -21.48 -4.01 22.61
CA SER A 14 -21.25 -2.72 21.97
C SER A 14 -21.23 -1.63 23.04
N ARG A 15 -20.47 -0.54 22.80
CA ARG A 15 -20.55 0.68 23.63
C ARG A 15 -21.88 1.42 23.46
N SER A 16 -22.57 1.18 22.35
CA SER A 16 -23.90 1.71 22.04
C SER A 16 -24.95 0.65 22.31
N GLU A 17 -25.99 0.96 23.08
CA GLU A 17 -27.10 0.05 23.41
C GLU A 17 -27.90 -0.39 22.17
N SER A 18 -27.94 0.46 21.14
CA SER A 18 -28.66 0.20 19.88
C SER A 18 -27.99 -0.82 18.95
N LYS A 19 -26.72 -1.18 19.17
CA LYS A 19 -25.98 -2.04 18.24
C LYS A 19 -25.76 -3.43 18.85
N PRO A 20 -26.05 -4.51 18.09
CA PRO A 20 -25.69 -5.84 18.53
C PRO A 20 -24.16 -5.90 18.66
N GLY A 21 -23.68 -6.28 19.85
CA GLY A 21 -22.25 -6.43 20.12
C GLY A 21 -21.58 -7.47 19.19
N VAL A 22 -20.25 -7.57 19.28
CA VAL A 22 -19.45 -8.49 18.46
C VAL A 22 -19.28 -9.82 19.19
N ILE A 23 -19.31 -10.94 18.46
CA ILE A 23 -18.95 -12.26 19.00
C ILE A 23 -17.50 -12.53 18.63
N ILE A 24 -16.67 -12.79 19.65
CA ILE A 24 -15.28 -13.21 19.49
C ILE A 24 -15.24 -14.71 19.73
N ALA A 25 -14.88 -15.46 18.69
CA ALA A 25 -14.79 -16.91 18.76
C ALA A 25 -13.35 -17.38 18.56
N LYS A 26 -12.85 -18.16 19.51
CA LYS A 26 -11.55 -18.83 19.49
C LYS A 26 -11.74 -20.26 18.99
N MET A 27 -11.11 -20.56 17.86
CA MET A 27 -11.13 -21.90 17.28
C MET A 27 -10.02 -22.75 17.88
N LYS A 28 -10.22 -24.07 17.97
CA LYS A 28 -9.21 -25.00 18.50
C LYS A 28 -7.95 -25.07 17.63
N SER A 29 -8.10 -24.99 16.31
CA SER A 29 -6.99 -25.09 15.36
C SER A 29 -7.02 -23.98 14.31
N PHE A 30 -5.86 -23.73 13.70
CA PHE A 30 -5.75 -22.83 12.55
C PHE A 30 -6.51 -23.36 11.33
N GLU A 31 -6.51 -24.68 11.14
CA GLU A 31 -7.25 -25.31 10.04
C GLU A 31 -8.76 -25.08 10.16
N ASP A 32 -9.31 -25.19 11.38
CA ASP A 32 -10.74 -24.98 11.61
C ASP A 32 -11.12 -23.51 11.39
N LYS A 33 -10.28 -22.57 11.85
CA LYS A 33 -10.43 -21.15 11.51
C LYS A 33 -10.40 -20.94 9.98
N ARG A 34 -9.50 -21.60 9.26
CA ARG A 34 -9.40 -21.49 7.80
C ARG A 34 -10.65 -22.02 7.11
N LYS A 35 -11.21 -23.16 7.55
CA LYS A 35 -12.45 -23.73 7.01
C LYS A 35 -13.63 -22.75 7.18
N VAL A 36 -13.82 -22.22 8.39
CA VAL A 36 -14.87 -21.21 8.66
C VAL A 36 -14.71 -19.99 7.76
N MET A 37 -13.48 -19.48 7.61
CA MET A 37 -13.22 -18.32 6.76
C MET A 37 -13.40 -18.60 5.27
N PHE A 38 -13.25 -19.85 4.84
CA PHE A 38 -13.52 -20.28 3.47
C PHE A 38 -15.03 -20.34 3.20
N GLU A 39 -15.79 -20.99 4.09
CA GLU A 39 -17.25 -21.13 3.97
C GLU A 39 -18.01 -19.81 4.19
N LYS A 40 -17.38 -18.81 4.81
CA LYS A 40 -17.92 -17.45 4.96
C LYS A 40 -18.55 -16.90 3.68
N LYS A 41 -17.97 -17.17 2.50
CA LYS A 41 -18.52 -16.67 1.23
C LYS A 41 -19.88 -17.32 0.92
N SER A 42 -20.01 -18.61 1.19
CA SER A 42 -21.23 -19.38 0.98
C SER A 42 -22.34 -18.95 1.94
N LEU A 43 -22.00 -18.54 3.16
CA LEU A 43 -22.98 -18.07 4.15
C LEU A 43 -23.78 -16.85 3.70
N LYS A 44 -23.20 -15.97 2.85
CA LYS A 44 -23.92 -14.81 2.30
C LYS A 44 -25.10 -15.19 1.40
N ASN A 45 -25.07 -16.38 0.82
CA ASN A 45 -26.13 -16.86 -0.08
C ASN A 45 -27.35 -17.38 0.70
N HIS A 46 -27.22 -17.63 2.00
CA HIS A 46 -28.30 -18.06 2.86
C HIS A 46 -29.02 -16.85 3.46
N SER A 47 -30.35 -16.76 3.28
CA SER A 47 -31.17 -15.63 3.74
C SER A 47 -31.00 -15.32 5.23
N ILE A 48 -30.90 -16.37 6.06
CA ILE A 48 -30.75 -16.29 7.52
C ILE A 48 -29.42 -15.64 7.92
N TYR A 49 -28.36 -15.84 7.14
CA TYR A 49 -26.99 -15.39 7.47
C TYR A 49 -26.53 -14.19 6.63
N SER A 50 -27.41 -13.62 5.81
CA SER A 50 -27.15 -12.48 4.94
C SER A 50 -26.54 -11.27 5.68
N ASN A 51 -26.97 -11.04 6.93
CA ASN A 51 -26.51 -9.94 7.77
C ASN A 51 -25.41 -10.33 8.77
N VAL A 52 -24.80 -11.50 8.62
CA VAL A 52 -23.72 -11.96 9.51
C VAL A 52 -22.36 -11.69 8.87
N PHE A 53 -21.53 -10.91 9.57
CA PHE A 53 -20.20 -10.54 9.12
C PHE A 53 -19.14 -11.24 9.96
N ILE A 54 -18.47 -12.23 9.38
CA ILE A 54 -17.34 -12.93 10.00
C ILE A 54 -16.04 -12.26 9.55
N GLN A 55 -15.13 -11.92 10.46
CA GLN A 55 -13.84 -11.34 10.12
C GLN A 55 -12.72 -12.00 10.93
N HIS A 56 -11.48 -11.88 10.46
CA HIS A 56 -10.34 -12.22 11.28
C HIS A 56 -10.25 -11.24 12.44
N ASP A 57 -10.02 -11.76 13.64
CA ASP A 57 -9.52 -10.90 14.70
C ASP A 57 -8.07 -10.52 14.38
N GLN A 58 -7.82 -9.22 14.32
CA GLN A 58 -6.55 -8.59 13.96
C GLN A 58 -6.25 -7.48 14.95
N ALA A 59 -4.97 -7.26 15.23
CA ALA A 59 -4.55 -6.11 16.01
C ALA A 59 -4.92 -4.80 15.29
N GLN A 60 -5.09 -3.72 16.05
CA GLN A 60 -5.48 -2.42 15.49
C GLN A 60 -4.47 -1.90 14.45
N ALA A 61 -3.17 -2.06 14.73
CA ALA A 61 -2.10 -1.67 13.81
C ALA A 61 -2.21 -2.39 12.46
N ASP A 62 -2.42 -3.70 12.47
CA ASP A 62 -2.56 -4.52 11.26
C ASP A 62 -3.78 -4.10 10.43
N ARG A 63 -4.90 -3.76 11.09
CA ARG A 63 -6.10 -3.27 10.40
C ARG A 63 -5.83 -1.95 9.69
N VAL A 64 -5.16 -1.02 10.35
CA VAL A 64 -4.79 0.28 9.76
C VAL A 64 -3.86 0.08 8.58
N LEU A 65 -2.82 -0.73 8.72
CA LEU A 65 -1.89 -1.07 7.64
C LEU A 65 -2.64 -1.69 6.44
N ALA A 66 -3.49 -2.69 6.69
CA ALA A 66 -4.27 -3.34 5.64
C ALA A 66 -5.20 -2.38 4.88
N ASN A 67 -5.83 -1.44 5.61
CA ASN A 67 -6.68 -0.41 5.01
C ASN A 67 -5.87 0.57 4.15
N ASN A 68 -4.72 1.02 4.65
CA ASN A 68 -3.82 1.91 3.91
C ASN A 68 -3.31 1.25 2.63
N PHE A 69 -2.85 -0.01 2.70
CA PHE A 69 -2.43 -0.75 1.51
C PHE A 69 -3.58 -0.93 0.51
N ARG A 70 -4.79 -1.24 0.98
CA ARG A 70 -5.96 -1.34 0.10
C ARG A 70 -6.23 -0.01 -0.62
N ALA A 71 -6.14 1.11 0.08
CA ALA A 71 -6.33 2.44 -0.51
C ALA A 71 -5.26 2.75 -1.58
N ILE A 72 -3.99 2.51 -1.27
CA ILE A 72 -2.87 2.71 -2.19
C ILE A 72 -3.03 1.82 -3.43
N LEU A 73 -3.33 0.53 -3.26
CA LEU A 73 -3.56 -0.40 -4.36
C LEU A 73 -4.79 -0.03 -5.20
N GLY A 74 -5.81 0.56 -4.59
CA GLY A 74 -6.96 1.13 -5.28
C GLY A 74 -6.56 2.30 -6.16
N ALA A 75 -5.82 3.27 -5.61
CA ALA A 75 -5.33 4.43 -6.33
C ALA A 75 -4.40 4.06 -7.49
N ILE A 76 -3.49 3.10 -7.29
CA ILE A 76 -2.63 2.57 -8.36
C ILE A 76 -3.47 2.07 -9.54
N LYS A 77 -4.56 1.33 -9.26
CA LYS A 77 -5.44 0.82 -10.30
C LYS A 77 -6.21 1.92 -11.03
N SER A 78 -6.64 2.98 -10.34
CA SER A 78 -7.37 4.09 -10.97
C SER A 78 -6.48 4.96 -11.85
N HIS A 79 -5.17 5.02 -11.57
CA HIS A 79 -4.20 5.78 -12.38
C HIS A 79 -3.57 4.97 -13.53
N GLY A 80 -4.19 3.85 -13.92
CA GLY A 80 -3.67 3.03 -15.02
C GLY A 80 -2.31 2.38 -14.71
N LEU A 81 -1.98 2.17 -13.43
CA LEU A 81 -0.77 1.47 -13.00
C LEU A 81 -1.11 0.05 -12.52
N THR A 82 -0.11 -0.81 -12.43
CA THR A 82 -0.20 -2.17 -11.91
C THR A 82 1.02 -2.53 -11.08
N VAL A 83 0.84 -3.37 -10.07
CA VAL A 83 1.94 -3.92 -9.27
C VAL A 83 2.47 -5.18 -9.94
N ARG A 84 3.80 -5.27 -10.12
CA ARG A 84 4.53 -6.44 -10.63
C ARG A 84 5.65 -6.76 -9.65
N GLY A 85 5.47 -7.82 -8.85
CA GLY A 85 6.39 -8.12 -7.74
C GLY A 85 6.47 -6.94 -6.77
N SER A 86 7.66 -6.36 -6.62
CA SER A 86 7.94 -5.19 -5.76
C SER A 86 7.82 -3.83 -6.47
N ARG A 87 7.46 -3.79 -7.78
CA ARG A 87 7.45 -2.56 -8.59
C ARG A 87 6.03 -2.15 -9.01
N ILE A 88 5.83 -0.86 -9.21
CA ILE A 88 4.63 -0.29 -9.82
C ILE A 88 4.99 0.11 -11.25
N VAL A 89 4.23 -0.37 -12.24
CA VAL A 89 4.47 -0.13 -13.67
C VAL A 89 3.18 0.31 -14.37
N PRO A 90 3.25 1.05 -15.48
CA PRO A 90 2.07 1.32 -16.30
C PRO A 90 1.36 0.05 -16.75
N ARG A 91 0.02 0.07 -16.69
CA ARG A 91 -0.81 -1.03 -17.18
C ARG A 91 -0.71 -1.08 -18.71
N GLY A 92 -0.26 -2.21 -19.24
CA GLY A 92 -0.02 -2.38 -20.68
C GLY A 92 1.46 -2.34 -21.09
N SER A 93 2.39 -2.08 -20.16
CA SER A 93 3.80 -2.33 -20.41
C SER A 93 4.11 -3.83 -20.34
N SER A 94 3.61 -4.61 -21.30
CA SER A 94 4.10 -5.96 -21.55
C SER A 94 5.09 -5.93 -22.71
N GLU A 95 6.35 -6.25 -22.42
CA GLU A 95 7.20 -7.09 -23.27
C GLU A 95 7.39 -6.64 -24.74
N ARG A 96 8.07 -5.51 -24.95
CA ARG A 96 8.73 -5.23 -26.26
C ARG A 96 10.20 -4.83 -26.16
N ALA A 97 10.84 -4.99 -25.01
CA ALA A 97 12.22 -4.51 -24.82
C ALA A 97 13.24 -5.59 -24.42
N ASP A 98 12.87 -6.87 -24.39
CA ASP A 98 13.82 -7.96 -24.17
C ASP A 98 13.67 -9.03 -25.26
N SER A 99 14.25 -8.74 -26.43
CA SER A 99 14.61 -9.76 -27.41
C SER A 99 16.04 -9.46 -27.87
N PRO A 100 17.05 -10.19 -27.37
CA PRO A 100 18.40 -10.07 -27.86
C PRO A 100 18.51 -10.94 -29.11
N ARG A 101 18.37 -10.35 -30.31
CA ARG A 101 18.73 -10.97 -31.60
C ARG A 101 18.74 -9.93 -32.74
N ASP A 102 19.95 -9.42 -32.97
CA ASP A 102 20.63 -9.29 -34.25
C ASP A 102 19.93 -8.73 -35.50
N ARG A 103 20.59 -7.69 -36.04
CA ARG A 103 20.86 -7.33 -37.46
C ARG A 103 20.35 -5.92 -37.80
N ALA A 104 21.09 -5.04 -38.45
CA ALA A 104 22.49 -4.90 -38.80
C ALA A 104 22.63 -3.46 -39.34
N SER A 105 23.80 -2.85 -39.11
CA SER A 105 24.49 -1.88 -39.97
C SER A 105 23.69 -0.75 -40.66
N GLY A 106 24.02 0.50 -40.31
CA GLY A 106 23.76 1.65 -41.18
C GLY A 106 23.91 2.99 -40.47
N ASP A 107 25.04 3.65 -40.71
CA ASP A 107 25.37 5.07 -40.54
C ASP A 107 24.26 6.05 -40.10
N GLY A 108 24.56 6.88 -39.08
CA GLY A 108 23.67 7.99 -38.75
C GLY A 108 24.07 8.77 -37.50
N ASN A 109 25.08 9.61 -37.65
CA ASN A 109 25.51 10.68 -36.75
C ASN A 109 24.35 11.44 -36.07
N ARG A 110 24.39 11.47 -34.72
CA ARG A 110 23.91 12.49 -33.77
C ARG A 110 23.05 13.64 -34.35
N ASN A 111 21.73 13.63 -34.10
CA ASN A 111 21.01 14.87 -33.78
C ASN A 111 19.64 14.63 -33.11
N SER A 112 19.56 14.80 -31.79
CA SER A 112 18.37 15.35 -31.08
C SER A 112 18.69 15.51 -29.60
N GLY A 113 19.65 16.38 -29.30
CA GLY A 113 19.81 16.96 -27.97
C GLY A 113 18.69 17.96 -27.70
N SER A 114 17.48 17.48 -27.41
CA SER A 114 16.45 18.29 -26.73
C SER A 114 16.77 18.27 -25.24
N GLY A 115 17.70 19.13 -24.84
CA GLY A 115 18.04 19.36 -23.45
C GLY A 115 17.09 20.36 -22.81
N ASN A 116 15.92 19.91 -22.36
CA ASN A 116 15.19 20.60 -21.30
C ASN A 116 15.48 19.90 -19.95
N ARG A 117 16.69 20.15 -19.44
CA ARG A 117 17.01 19.98 -18.02
C ARG A 117 17.03 21.37 -17.38
N ASP A 118 15.84 21.96 -17.23
CA ASP A 118 15.67 23.10 -16.34
C ASP A 118 15.71 22.56 -14.91
N ASN A 119 16.91 22.68 -14.36
CA ASN A 119 17.22 22.45 -12.97
C ASN A 119 16.31 23.31 -12.09
N ARG A 120 15.64 22.62 -11.16
CA ARG A 120 15.47 23.00 -9.75
C ARG A 120 15.31 24.49 -9.48
N TYR A 121 14.06 24.86 -9.23
CA TYR A 121 13.63 25.67 -8.08
C TYR A 121 14.78 26.18 -7.21
N ASP A 122 15.08 27.47 -7.41
CA ASP A 122 15.41 28.39 -6.34
C ASP A 122 14.48 28.13 -5.14
N ASN A 123 15.08 27.93 -3.97
CA ASN A 123 14.80 28.68 -2.75
C ASN A 123 15.25 27.87 -1.51
N ARG A 124 16.44 28.17 -0.97
CA ARG A 124 16.68 28.33 0.49
C ARG A 124 18.15 28.65 0.80
N GLN A 125 18.34 29.91 1.20
CA GLN A 125 19.29 30.41 2.19
C GLN A 125 20.78 30.45 1.80
N SER A 126 21.13 31.51 1.08
CA SER A 126 22.36 32.27 1.34
C SER A 126 22.20 33.01 2.69
N GLY A 127 23.04 32.69 3.68
CA GLY A 127 23.07 33.40 4.96
C GLY A 127 23.95 32.75 6.02
N SER A 128 25.05 33.45 6.35
CA SER A 128 25.81 33.40 7.61
C SER A 128 26.96 32.39 7.74
N ARG A 129 28.15 32.81 7.30
CA ARG A 129 29.39 32.61 8.06
C ARG A 129 30.16 33.93 8.13
N ASP A 130 30.32 34.41 9.36
CA ASP A 130 31.36 35.29 9.90
C ASP A 130 31.81 36.46 9.03
N GLY A 131 31.45 37.70 9.34
CA GLY A 131 31.79 38.31 10.62
C GLY A 131 32.95 39.27 10.38
N SER A 132 32.63 40.49 9.93
CA SER A 132 33.55 41.62 10.00
C SER A 132 32.80 42.80 10.60
N PRO A 133 33.43 43.50 11.54
CA PRO A 133 33.42 44.95 11.44
C PRO A 133 34.84 45.51 11.46
N ARG A 134 35.11 46.39 10.49
CA ARG A 134 36.25 47.31 10.47
C ARG A 134 36.07 48.37 11.57
N ARG A 135 37.15 48.65 12.30
CA ARG A 135 37.51 49.88 13.05
C ARG A 135 39.03 49.76 13.33
N ASP A 136 39.91 50.75 13.27
CA ASP A 136 40.00 52.13 12.80
C ASP A 136 41.52 52.38 12.59
N GLN A 137 41.87 53.45 11.87
CA GLN A 137 43.25 53.94 11.71
C GLN A 137 43.89 54.41 13.03
N ASP A 138 45.23 54.30 13.07
CA ASP A 138 46.25 55.12 13.76
C ASP A 138 46.01 55.65 15.20
N MET A 139 46.93 55.32 16.12
CA MET A 139 47.67 56.32 16.92
C MET A 139 48.78 55.69 17.80
N LEU A 140 49.99 56.26 17.66
CA LEU A 140 51.22 56.18 18.48
C LEU A 140 52.10 54.93 18.42
#